data_AF-A0A382J195-F1
#
_entry.id   AF-A0A382J195-F1
#
_cell.length_a   1.000
_cell.length_b   1.000
_cell.length_c   1.000
_cell.angle_alpha   90.00
_cell.angle_beta   90.00
_cell.angle_gamma   90.00
#
_symmetry.space_group_name_H-M   'P 1'
#
loop_
_entity.id
_entity.type
_entity.pdbx_description
1 polymer ?
#
loop_
_entity_poly.entity_id
_entity_poly.type
_entity_poly.pdbx_seq_one_letter_code
_entity_poly.pdbx_strand_id
1 'polypeptide(L)'
;MGRSSKLYNKDLAPTPKSDKKWGWFEIFNVWANDVQSLFGYTLAASLFLASGLNGWAVFLALILAGFFIMWLVNLSGKPSVKHGIPYPVFARVSMGVFGANFPAMARGLVAMFWYGAQTYAASTAVALLITSVTGISGGSEYLGMSGVMWISFIFVSLFQVYLFWQGIDLIRRFLNFAGPAVYVVMIFLMLAIWAKAGGGLLSEVGNIFSGGARSGGFEGLGSFGAFVAVFSIMVGYFAAVVINFGDFARFVKNE
;
A
#
# COMPACT_ATOMS: atom_id res chain seq x y z
N MET A 1 -24.37 -11.86 32.11
CA MET A 1 -24.31 -10.93 30.96
C MET A 1 -24.61 -11.69 29.69
N GLY A 2 -25.80 -11.53 29.11
CA GLY A 2 -26.19 -12.22 27.89
C GLY A 2 -25.41 -11.69 26.69
N ARG A 3 -24.76 -12.57 25.92
CA ARG A 3 -24.16 -12.22 24.63
C ARG A 3 -25.29 -11.77 23.70
N SER A 4 -25.35 -10.48 23.37
CA SER A 4 -26.24 -10.01 22.31
C SER A 4 -25.83 -10.65 20.99
N SER A 5 -26.73 -11.41 20.37
CA SER A 5 -26.50 -12.08 19.08
C SER A 5 -26.15 -11.10 17.95
N LYS A 6 -26.51 -9.81 18.10
CA LYS A 6 -26.22 -8.75 17.13
C LYS A 6 -24.79 -8.22 17.17
N LEU A 7 -24.04 -8.46 18.26
CA LEU A 7 -22.73 -7.82 18.49
C LEU A 7 -21.54 -8.79 18.44
N TYR A 8 -21.83 -10.08 18.23
CA TYR A 8 -20.85 -11.15 18.20
C TYR A 8 -20.92 -11.89 16.87
N ASN A 9 -19.81 -11.88 16.14
CA ASN A 9 -19.52 -12.77 15.00
C ASN A 9 -18.11 -13.35 15.21
N LYS A 10 -17.82 -14.50 14.60
CA LYS A 10 -16.49 -15.13 14.64
C LYS A 10 -15.38 -14.16 14.22
N ASP A 11 -15.61 -13.31 13.21
CA ASP A 11 -14.62 -12.35 12.74
C ASP A 11 -14.34 -11.20 13.72
N LEU A 12 -15.31 -10.88 14.58
CA LEU A 12 -15.21 -9.83 15.61
C LEU A 12 -14.83 -10.40 16.98
N ALA A 13 -14.78 -11.72 17.13
CA ALA A 13 -14.41 -12.35 18.37
C ALA A 13 -12.93 -12.10 18.68
N PRO A 14 -12.55 -11.98 19.97
CA PRO A 14 -11.15 -11.94 20.35
C PRO A 14 -10.42 -13.20 19.88
N THR A 15 -9.24 -13.02 19.28
CA THR A 15 -8.38 -14.13 18.85
C THR A 15 -7.87 -14.91 20.07
N PRO A 16 -8.16 -16.21 20.19
CA PRO A 16 -7.64 -17.06 21.26
C PRO A 16 -6.12 -17.08 21.29
N LYS A 17 -5.52 -17.25 22.48
CA LYS A 17 -4.05 -17.33 22.62
C LYS A 17 -3.43 -18.44 21.76
N SER A 18 -4.14 -19.55 21.53
CA SER A 18 -3.69 -20.65 20.66
C SER A 18 -3.55 -20.27 19.18
N ASP A 19 -4.29 -19.24 18.74
CA ASP A 19 -4.33 -18.80 17.34
C ASP A 19 -3.45 -17.57 17.08
N LYS A 20 -2.88 -16.98 18.13
CA LYS A 20 -1.83 -15.97 18.03
C LYS A 20 -0.53 -16.62 17.61
N LYS A 21 -0.37 -16.87 16.31
CA LYS A 21 0.77 -17.62 15.76
C LYS A 21 1.81 -16.75 15.08
N TRP A 22 1.50 -15.48 14.82
CA TRP A 22 2.35 -14.60 14.02
C TRP A 22 3.55 -14.11 14.85
N GLY A 23 4.73 -14.19 14.25
CA GLY A 23 5.95 -13.55 14.70
C GLY A 23 6.31 -12.37 13.79
N TRP A 24 7.58 -11.96 13.84
CA TRP A 24 8.08 -10.82 13.06
C TRP A 24 8.05 -11.07 11.55
N PHE A 25 8.19 -12.33 11.12
CA PHE A 25 8.26 -12.69 9.71
C PHE A 25 6.89 -12.56 9.01
N GLU A 26 5.81 -12.95 9.68
CA GLU A 26 4.45 -12.78 9.18
C GLU A 26 4.09 -11.29 9.06
N ILE A 27 4.49 -10.48 10.05
CA ILE A 27 4.33 -9.02 10.00
C ILE A 27 5.15 -8.41 8.86
N PHE A 28 6.41 -8.85 8.69
CA PHE A 28 7.23 -8.44 7.56
C PHE A 28 6.57 -8.77 6.22
N ASN A 29 5.99 -9.96 6.06
CA ASN A 29 5.29 -10.34 4.83
C ASN A 29 4.07 -9.48 4.54
N VAL A 30 3.29 -9.11 5.58
CA VAL A 30 2.16 -8.17 5.42
C VAL A 30 2.66 -6.82 4.91
N TRP A 31 3.70 -6.27 5.54
CA TRP A 31 4.27 -4.99 5.11
C TRP A 31 4.92 -5.05 3.73
N ALA A 32 5.63 -6.14 3.42
CA ALA A 32 6.23 -6.34 2.10
C ALA A 32 5.15 -6.34 1.02
N ASN A 33 4.02 -7.02 1.26
CA ASN A 33 2.91 -7.02 0.33
C ASN A 33 2.23 -5.65 0.21
N ASP A 34 2.06 -4.93 1.32
CA ASP A 34 1.41 -3.61 1.34
C ASP A 34 2.24 -2.51 0.63
N VAL A 35 3.57 -2.54 0.81
CA VAL A 35 4.50 -1.61 0.13
C VAL A 35 4.64 -1.91 -1.36
N GLN A 36 4.40 -3.16 -1.78
CA GLN A 36 4.42 -3.60 -3.18
C GLN A 36 3.19 -3.14 -3.97
N SER A 37 3.03 -1.83 -4.07
CA SER A 37 1.93 -1.18 -4.77
C SER A 37 2.47 -0.30 -5.89
N LEU A 38 1.84 -0.39 -7.08
CA LEU A 38 2.19 0.52 -8.19
C LEU A 38 2.04 1.97 -7.77
N PHE A 39 1.00 2.29 -6.99
CA PHE A 39 0.79 3.64 -6.44
C PHE A 39 1.93 4.06 -5.53
N GLY A 40 2.45 3.17 -4.68
CA GLY A 40 3.59 3.45 -3.81
C GLY A 40 4.83 3.81 -4.62
N TYR A 41 5.10 3.07 -5.70
CA TYR A 41 6.22 3.35 -6.60
C TYR A 41 6.05 4.67 -7.36
N THR A 42 4.86 4.93 -7.90
CA THR A 42 4.59 6.20 -8.61
C THR A 42 4.60 7.40 -7.66
N LEU A 43 4.14 7.22 -6.42
CA LEU A 43 4.19 8.25 -5.39
C LEU A 43 5.63 8.55 -4.99
N ALA A 44 6.44 7.52 -4.74
CA ALA A 44 7.86 7.72 -4.47
C ALA A 44 8.53 8.48 -5.62
N ALA A 45 8.33 8.04 -6.87
CA ALA A 45 8.89 8.72 -8.04
C ALA A 45 8.43 10.20 -8.13
N SER A 46 7.14 10.49 -7.89
CA SER A 46 6.64 11.86 -7.94
C SER A 46 7.21 12.74 -6.83
N LEU A 47 7.45 12.21 -5.63
CA LEU A 47 8.09 12.96 -4.54
C LEU A 47 9.54 13.32 -4.87
N PHE A 48 10.28 12.42 -5.53
CA PHE A 48 11.64 12.72 -6.01
C PHE A 48 11.64 13.78 -7.12
N LEU A 49 10.67 13.75 -8.03
CA LEU A 49 10.62 14.67 -9.18
C LEU A 49 10.03 16.05 -8.83
N ALA A 50 8.99 16.11 -8.00
CA ALA A 50 8.21 17.33 -7.77
C ALA A 50 8.73 18.19 -6.60
N SER A 51 9.43 17.59 -5.62
CA SER A 51 9.85 18.29 -4.40
C SER A 51 10.99 19.30 -4.61
N GLY A 52 11.74 19.17 -5.71
CA GLY A 52 12.94 19.98 -5.99
C GLY A 52 14.04 19.82 -4.93
N LEU A 53 14.00 18.74 -4.16
CA LEU A 53 15.02 18.39 -3.16
C LEU A 53 16.06 17.46 -3.78
N ASN A 54 17.29 17.52 -3.27
CA ASN A 54 18.29 16.49 -3.52
C ASN A 54 17.72 15.11 -3.14
N GLY A 55 17.99 14.08 -3.95
CA GLY A 55 17.39 12.76 -3.75
C GLY A 55 17.72 12.13 -2.38
N TRP A 56 18.85 12.44 -1.77
CA TRP A 56 19.18 12.01 -0.42
C TRP A 56 18.28 12.63 0.65
N ALA A 57 17.85 13.89 0.46
CA ALA A 57 16.91 14.54 1.37
C ALA A 57 15.52 13.91 1.26
N VAL A 58 15.06 13.60 0.05
CA VAL A 58 13.80 12.87 -0.17
C VAL A 58 13.89 11.48 0.46
N PHE A 59 14.97 10.74 0.20
CA PHE A 59 15.20 9.42 0.76
C PHE A 59 15.20 9.42 2.29
N LEU A 60 15.87 10.40 2.91
CA LEU A 60 15.87 10.59 4.36
C LEU A 60 14.45 10.86 4.89
N ALA A 61 13.67 11.71 4.21
CA ALA A 61 12.28 11.98 4.60
C ALA A 61 11.42 10.71 4.57
N LEU A 62 11.60 9.85 3.56
CA LEU A 62 10.90 8.56 3.46
C LEU A 62 11.29 7.59 4.58
N ILE A 63 12.59 7.51 4.93
CA ILE A 63 13.06 6.68 6.04
C ILE A 63 12.47 7.15 7.37
N LEU A 64 12.52 8.46 7.63
CA LEU A 64 11.96 9.05 8.84
C LEU A 64 10.44 8.83 8.92
N ALA A 65 9.73 8.96 7.80
CA ALA A 65 8.31 8.63 7.72
C ALA A 65 8.07 7.16 8.07
N GLY A 66 8.90 6.23 7.57
CA GLY A 66 8.83 4.81 7.90
C GLY A 66 8.98 4.54 9.40
N PHE A 67 9.98 5.14 10.06
CA PHE A 67 10.14 5.02 11.51
C PHE A 67 8.97 5.63 12.29
N PHE A 68 8.45 6.76 11.82
CA PHE A 68 7.29 7.40 12.44
C PHE A 68 6.02 6.53 12.31
N ILE A 69 5.78 5.96 11.12
CA ILE A 69 4.70 5.00 10.88
C ILE A 69 4.87 3.78 11.78
N MET A 70 6.08 3.22 11.88
CA MET A 70 6.39 2.09 12.77
C MET A 70 6.03 2.42 14.23
N TRP A 71 6.36 3.62 14.70
CA TRP A 71 5.97 4.08 16.03
C TRP A 71 4.45 4.16 16.18
N LEU A 72 3.74 4.75 15.21
CA LEU A 72 2.29 4.88 15.23
C LEU A 72 1.56 3.53 15.21
N VAL A 73 2.00 2.58 14.38
CA VAL A 73 1.36 1.25 14.30
C VAL A 73 1.58 0.43 15.55
N ASN A 74 2.74 0.56 16.21
CA ASN A 74 2.98 -0.07 17.50
C ASN A 74 2.07 0.53 18.58
N LEU A 75 1.87 1.86 18.55
CA LEU A 75 0.97 2.54 19.47
C LEU A 75 -0.50 2.13 19.25
N SER A 76 -0.98 2.12 18.00
CA SER A 76 -2.36 1.75 17.67
C SER A 76 -2.63 0.25 17.80
N GLY A 77 -1.62 -0.59 17.56
CA GLY A 77 -1.70 -2.05 17.59
C GLY A 77 -1.67 -2.66 18.98
N LYS A 78 -1.06 -1.98 19.97
CA LYS A 78 -0.84 -2.51 21.32
C LYS A 78 -2.10 -3.10 22.01
N PRO A 79 -3.27 -2.43 21.99
CA PRO A 79 -4.49 -3.00 22.58
C PRO A 79 -4.94 -4.29 21.87
N SER A 80 -4.72 -4.36 20.56
CA SER A 80 -5.09 -5.50 19.72
C SER A 80 -4.17 -6.70 19.98
N VAL A 81 -2.87 -6.49 20.18
CA VAL A 81 -1.93 -7.55 20.61
C VAL A 81 -2.33 -8.09 21.98
N LYS A 82 -2.57 -7.20 22.96
CA LYS A 82 -2.90 -7.59 24.34
C LYS A 82 -4.23 -8.34 24.44
N HIS A 83 -5.28 -7.81 23.83
CA HIS A 83 -6.65 -8.32 23.99
C HIS A 83 -7.11 -9.23 22.85
N GLY A 84 -6.36 -9.34 21.75
CA GLY A 84 -6.75 -10.13 20.58
C GLY A 84 -7.96 -9.56 19.83
N ILE A 85 -8.31 -8.29 20.06
CA ILE A 85 -9.50 -7.67 19.47
C ILE A 85 -9.15 -6.98 18.15
N PRO A 86 -10.02 -7.03 17.13
CA PRO A 86 -9.82 -6.28 15.89
C PRO A 86 -10.14 -4.78 16.08
N TYR A 87 -9.72 -3.97 15.11
CA TYR A 87 -9.90 -2.51 15.15
C TYR A 87 -11.37 -2.08 15.37
N PRO A 88 -12.39 -2.64 14.67
CA PRO A 88 -13.78 -2.22 14.88
C PRO A 88 -14.29 -2.47 16.30
N VAL A 89 -13.73 -3.47 17.00
CA VAL A 89 -14.08 -3.75 18.40
C VAL A 89 -13.38 -2.76 19.32
N PHE A 90 -12.12 -2.43 19.05
CA PHE A 90 -11.39 -1.41 19.79
C PHE A 90 -12.03 -0.02 19.65
N ALA A 91 -12.51 0.34 18.45
CA ALA A 91 -13.20 1.60 18.19
C ALA A 91 -14.47 1.80 19.04
N ARG A 92 -15.08 0.73 19.58
CA ARG A 92 -16.24 0.81 20.48
C ARG A 92 -15.90 1.45 21.82
N VAL A 93 -14.63 1.44 22.22
CA VAL A 93 -14.17 2.04 23.48
C VAL A 93 -14.32 3.56 23.44
N SER A 94 -14.07 4.19 22.28
CA SER A 94 -14.16 5.65 22.11
C SER A 94 -15.51 6.11 21.55
N MET A 95 -16.05 5.42 20.56
CA MET A 95 -17.27 5.86 19.83
C MET A 95 -18.54 5.10 20.24
N GLY A 96 -18.45 4.19 21.20
CA GLY A 96 -19.55 3.32 21.58
C GLY A 96 -19.91 2.28 20.50
N VAL A 97 -20.90 1.45 20.80
CA VAL A 97 -21.26 0.29 19.96
C VAL A 97 -21.80 0.71 18.58
N PHE A 98 -22.68 1.71 18.55
CA PHE A 98 -23.27 2.20 17.29
C PHE A 98 -22.36 3.18 16.56
N GLY A 99 -21.62 4.03 17.28
CA GLY A 99 -20.69 4.98 16.66
C GLY A 99 -19.50 4.29 15.99
N ALA A 100 -19.08 3.13 16.48
CA ALA A 100 -18.04 2.30 15.83
C ALA A 100 -18.43 1.78 14.42
N ASN A 101 -19.71 1.86 14.02
CA ASN A 101 -20.11 1.54 12.66
C ASN A 101 -19.61 2.58 11.65
N PHE A 102 -19.53 3.86 12.03
CA PHE A 102 -19.02 4.91 11.16
C PHE A 102 -17.59 4.66 10.66
N PRO A 103 -16.57 4.44 11.51
CA PRO A 103 -15.22 4.13 11.04
C PRO A 103 -15.15 2.80 10.29
N ALA A 104 -15.98 1.81 10.66
CA ALA A 104 -16.03 0.53 9.96
C ALA A 104 -16.56 0.70 8.51
N MET A 105 -17.58 1.52 8.31
CA MET A 105 -18.11 1.85 6.98
C MET A 105 -17.14 2.70 6.17
N ALA A 106 -16.54 3.72 6.79
CA ALA A 106 -15.53 4.56 6.15
C ALA A 106 -14.34 3.73 5.63
N ARG A 107 -13.88 2.75 6.41
CA ARG A 107 -12.88 1.77 5.94
C ARG A 107 -13.35 0.97 4.74
N GLY A 108 -14.60 0.49 4.76
CA GLY A 108 -15.16 -0.27 3.63
C GLY A 108 -15.15 0.55 2.34
N LEU A 109 -15.53 1.82 2.42
CA LEU A 109 -15.49 2.76 1.29
C LEU A 109 -14.05 2.96 0.76
N VAL A 110 -13.10 3.21 1.67
CA VAL A 110 -11.68 3.37 1.30
C VAL A 110 -11.10 2.09 0.70
N ALA A 111 -11.48 0.92 1.23
CA ALA A 111 -11.06 -0.37 0.68
C ALA A 111 -11.60 -0.60 -0.74
N MET A 112 -12.87 -0.26 -1.00
CA MET A 112 -13.44 -0.33 -2.35
C MET A 112 -12.75 0.62 -3.33
N PHE A 113 -12.42 1.84 -2.88
CA PHE A 113 -11.64 2.78 -3.67
C PHE A 113 -10.26 2.21 -4.04
N TRP A 114 -9.51 1.72 -3.06
CA TRP A 114 -8.19 1.14 -3.31
C TRP A 114 -8.23 -0.11 -4.17
N TYR A 115 -9.27 -0.94 -4.01
CA TYR A 115 -9.48 -2.08 -4.88
C TYR A 115 -9.62 -1.63 -6.35
N GLY A 116 -10.52 -0.68 -6.64
CA GLY A 116 -10.70 -0.16 -8.00
C GLY A 116 -9.45 0.52 -8.55
N ALA A 117 -8.77 1.33 -7.73
CA ALA A 117 -7.52 1.99 -8.11
C ALA A 117 -6.42 0.97 -8.48
N GLN A 118 -6.25 -0.09 -7.69
CA GLN A 118 -5.27 -1.15 -7.97
C GLN A 118 -5.64 -2.00 -9.18
N THR A 119 -6.93 -2.26 -9.42
CA THR A 119 -7.40 -2.93 -10.63
C THR A 119 -7.12 -2.08 -11.88
N TYR A 120 -7.31 -0.77 -11.80
CA TYR A 120 -6.92 0.16 -12.87
C TYR A 120 -5.39 0.16 -13.08
N ALA A 121 -4.61 0.26 -12.02
CA ALA A 121 -3.15 0.18 -12.09
C ALA A 121 -2.69 -1.12 -12.77
N ALA A 122 -3.25 -2.27 -12.38
CA ALA A 122 -2.95 -3.56 -12.99
C ALA A 122 -3.38 -3.64 -14.46
N SER A 123 -4.50 -3.00 -14.84
CA SER A 123 -4.96 -2.98 -16.23
C SER A 123 -4.03 -2.19 -17.15
N THR A 124 -3.33 -1.16 -16.65
CA THR A 124 -2.32 -0.45 -17.45
C THR A 124 -1.20 -1.38 -17.93
N ALA A 125 -0.76 -2.32 -17.09
CA ALA A 125 0.28 -3.29 -17.45
C ALA A 125 -0.20 -4.26 -18.54
N VAL A 126 -1.46 -4.71 -18.46
CA VAL A 126 -2.08 -5.57 -19.49
C VAL A 126 -2.27 -4.79 -20.80
N ALA A 127 -2.70 -3.54 -20.73
CA ALA A 127 -2.86 -2.70 -21.91
C ALA A 127 -1.51 -2.45 -22.61
N LEU A 128 -0.44 -2.22 -21.84
CA LEU A 128 0.91 -2.10 -22.37
C LEU A 128 1.39 -3.40 -23.04
N LEU A 129 1.08 -4.57 -22.45
CA LEU A 129 1.39 -5.86 -23.05
C LEU A 129 0.63 -6.10 -24.36
N ILE A 130 -0.66 -5.77 -24.40
CA ILE A 130 -1.46 -5.89 -25.63
C ILE A 130 -0.88 -4.96 -26.70
N THR A 131 -0.59 -3.70 -26.35
CA THR A 131 -0.04 -2.71 -27.27
C THR A 131 1.33 -3.16 -27.81
N SER A 132 2.20 -3.72 -26.96
CA SER A 132 3.54 -4.13 -27.38
C SER A 132 3.54 -5.37 -28.28
N VAL A 133 2.59 -6.29 -28.12
CA VAL A 133 2.48 -7.50 -28.94
C VAL A 133 1.72 -7.25 -30.24
N THR A 134 0.64 -6.47 -30.19
CA THR A 134 -0.28 -6.29 -31.33
C THR A 134 0.00 -5.02 -32.14
N GLY A 135 0.74 -4.06 -31.58
CA GLY A 135 0.89 -2.72 -32.13
C GLY A 135 -0.38 -1.86 -32.07
N ILE A 136 -1.48 -2.38 -31.53
CA ILE A 136 -2.73 -1.64 -31.39
C ILE A 136 -2.58 -0.64 -30.25
N SER A 137 -2.28 0.61 -30.59
CA SER A 137 -2.17 1.71 -29.64
C SER A 137 -3.39 2.62 -29.76
N GLY A 138 -4.26 2.58 -28.75
CA GLY A 138 -5.31 3.59 -28.61
C GLY A 138 -6.42 3.54 -29.67
N GLY A 139 -7.52 4.21 -29.35
CA GLY A 139 -8.75 4.34 -30.14
C GLY A 139 -9.55 5.50 -29.54
N SER A 140 -10.83 5.65 -29.88
CA SER A 140 -11.67 6.67 -29.24
C SER A 140 -11.64 6.52 -27.72
N GLU A 141 -11.37 7.61 -27.02
CA GLU A 141 -11.40 7.64 -25.56
C GLU A 141 -12.85 7.68 -25.08
N TYR A 142 -13.17 6.83 -24.10
CA TYR A 142 -14.44 6.84 -23.41
C TYR A 142 -14.18 6.93 -21.91
N LEU A 143 -14.71 7.99 -21.28
CA LEU A 143 -14.49 8.30 -19.86
C LEU A 143 -13.00 8.37 -19.46
N GLY A 144 -12.14 8.87 -20.36
CA GLY A 144 -10.70 9.02 -20.11
C GLY A 144 -9.88 7.74 -20.25
N MET A 145 -10.46 6.65 -20.77
CA MET A 145 -9.74 5.40 -21.06
C MET A 145 -9.93 5.00 -22.53
N SER A 146 -8.86 4.51 -23.16
CA SER A 146 -8.93 3.95 -24.51
C SER A 146 -9.68 2.61 -24.51
N GLY A 147 -10.14 2.16 -25.69
CA GLY A 147 -10.78 0.85 -25.83
C GLY A 147 -9.91 -0.31 -25.34
N VAL A 148 -8.60 -0.26 -25.61
CA VAL A 148 -7.62 -1.26 -25.12
C VAL A 148 -7.53 -1.25 -23.59
N MET A 149 -7.56 -0.06 -22.98
CA MET A 149 -7.58 0.09 -21.52
C MET A 149 -8.86 -0.48 -20.90
N TRP A 150 -10.02 -0.26 -21.51
CA TRP A 150 -11.29 -0.84 -21.06
C TRP A 150 -11.30 -2.36 -21.13
N ILE A 151 -10.83 -2.95 -22.24
CA ILE A 151 -10.71 -4.40 -22.40
C ILE A 151 -9.78 -4.97 -21.31
N SER A 152 -8.63 -4.32 -21.10
CA SER A 152 -7.67 -4.70 -20.07
C SER A 152 -8.27 -4.63 -18.67
N PHE A 153 -9.04 -3.58 -18.37
CA PHE A 153 -9.69 -3.39 -17.08
C PHE A 153 -10.75 -4.44 -16.80
N ILE A 154 -11.61 -4.75 -17.78
CA ILE A 154 -12.61 -5.81 -17.67
C ILE A 154 -11.92 -7.16 -17.48
N PHE A 155 -10.88 -7.46 -18.26
CA PHE A 155 -10.10 -8.69 -18.12
C PHE A 155 -9.52 -8.84 -16.71
N VAL A 156 -8.81 -7.82 -16.19
CA VAL A 156 -8.21 -7.88 -14.85
C VAL A 156 -9.31 -8.02 -13.78
N SER A 157 -10.42 -7.29 -13.92
CA SER A 157 -11.53 -7.37 -12.97
C SER A 157 -12.13 -8.78 -12.90
N LEU A 158 -12.41 -9.39 -14.07
CA LEU A 158 -12.94 -10.74 -14.15
C LEU A 158 -11.93 -11.78 -13.64
N PHE A 159 -10.65 -11.60 -13.95
CA PHE A 159 -9.59 -12.47 -13.46
C PHE A 159 -9.46 -12.41 -11.93
N GLN A 160 -9.55 -11.23 -11.33
CA GLN A 160 -9.56 -11.08 -9.88
C GLN A 160 -10.77 -11.77 -9.24
N VAL A 161 -11.98 -11.56 -9.79
CA VAL A 161 -13.20 -12.24 -9.32
C VAL A 161 -13.06 -13.76 -9.41
N TYR A 162 -12.51 -14.26 -10.52
CA TYR A 162 -12.22 -15.68 -10.68
C TYR A 162 -11.27 -16.20 -9.60
N LEU A 163 -10.15 -15.51 -9.35
CA LEU A 163 -9.20 -15.89 -8.30
C LEU A 163 -9.87 -15.93 -6.91
N PHE A 164 -10.76 -14.97 -6.60
CA PHE A 164 -11.50 -14.97 -5.34
C PHE A 164 -12.49 -16.14 -5.23
N TRP A 165 -13.13 -16.55 -6.33
CA TRP A 165 -14.03 -17.72 -6.33
C TRP A 165 -13.32 -19.05 -6.10
N GLN A 166 -12.05 -19.16 -6.45
CA GLN A 166 -11.27 -20.39 -6.23
C GLN A 166 -10.82 -20.59 -4.77
N GLY A 167 -11.08 -19.62 -3.89
CA GLY A 167 -10.80 -19.71 -2.46
C GLY A 167 -9.36 -19.35 -2.07
N ILE A 168 -9.12 -19.32 -0.75
CA ILE A 168 -7.89 -18.77 -0.13
C ILE A 168 -6.64 -19.59 -0.50
N ASP A 169 -6.76 -20.89 -0.72
CA ASP A 169 -5.61 -21.76 -0.98
C ASP A 169 -4.93 -21.46 -2.33
N LEU A 170 -5.71 -21.23 -3.40
CA LEU A 170 -5.16 -20.85 -4.70
C LEU A 170 -4.50 -19.46 -4.63
N ILE A 171 -5.17 -18.51 -3.97
CA ILE A 171 -4.64 -17.15 -3.75
C ILE A 171 -3.29 -17.23 -3.04
N ARG A 172 -3.19 -18.03 -1.97
CA ARG A 172 -1.93 -18.21 -1.23
C ARG A 172 -0.82 -18.78 -2.11
N ARG A 173 -1.11 -19.81 -2.91
CA ARG A 173 -0.11 -20.40 -3.84
C ARG A 173 0.33 -19.39 -4.90
N PHE A 174 -0.62 -18.65 -5.46
CA PHE A 174 -0.33 -17.58 -6.43
C PHE A 174 0.56 -16.50 -5.83
N LEU A 175 0.24 -16.00 -4.63
CA LEU A 175 1.02 -14.98 -3.93
C LEU A 175 2.43 -15.48 -3.55
N ASN A 176 2.56 -16.73 -3.11
CA ASN A 176 3.86 -17.32 -2.78
C ASN A 176 4.79 -17.43 -4.00
N PHE A 177 4.24 -17.51 -5.21
CA PHE A 177 5.01 -17.51 -6.46
C PHE A 177 5.26 -16.07 -6.95
N ALA A 178 4.20 -15.25 -7.00
CA ALA A 178 4.25 -13.89 -7.54
C ALA A 178 5.13 -12.96 -6.70
N GLY A 179 5.06 -13.04 -5.37
CA GLY A 179 5.82 -12.18 -4.46
C GLY A 179 7.34 -12.25 -4.70
N PRO A 180 7.97 -13.44 -4.66
CA PRO A 180 9.39 -13.59 -5.00
C PRO A 180 9.73 -13.19 -6.44
N ALA A 181 8.86 -13.50 -7.41
CA ALA A 181 9.08 -13.15 -8.82
C ALA A 181 9.20 -11.63 -9.02
N VAL A 182 8.37 -10.84 -8.33
CA VAL A 182 8.46 -9.37 -8.36
C VAL A 182 9.83 -8.88 -7.89
N TYR A 183 10.36 -9.42 -6.79
CA TYR A 183 11.68 -9.04 -6.29
C TYR A 183 12.81 -9.42 -7.25
N VAL A 184 12.73 -10.58 -7.89
CA VAL A 184 13.71 -10.98 -8.91
C VAL A 184 13.73 -9.97 -10.06
N VAL A 185 12.56 -9.56 -10.55
CA VAL A 185 12.45 -8.53 -11.60
C VAL A 185 12.98 -7.18 -11.12
N MET A 186 12.64 -6.76 -9.89
CA MET A 186 13.14 -5.50 -9.32
C MET A 186 14.67 -5.48 -9.19
N ILE A 187 15.27 -6.55 -8.70
CA ILE A 187 16.73 -6.68 -8.56
C ILE A 187 17.37 -6.67 -9.96
N PHE A 188 16.81 -7.41 -10.91
CA PHE A 188 17.31 -7.41 -12.28
C PHE A 188 17.27 -6.01 -12.91
N LEU A 189 16.15 -5.29 -12.77
CA LEU A 189 16.01 -3.91 -13.27
C LEU A 189 17.00 -2.96 -12.59
N MET A 190 17.20 -3.09 -11.28
CA MET A 190 18.19 -2.31 -10.53
C MET A 190 19.61 -2.55 -11.08
N LEU A 191 20.00 -3.80 -11.29
CA LEU A 191 21.32 -4.15 -11.86
C LEU A 191 21.46 -3.66 -13.30
N ALA A 192 20.41 -3.75 -14.11
CA ALA A 192 20.40 -3.25 -15.48
C ALA A 192 20.54 -1.72 -15.55
N ILE A 193 19.86 -1.00 -14.66
CA ILE A 193 20.00 0.46 -14.52
C ILE A 193 21.42 0.81 -14.05
N TRP A 194 21.94 0.09 -13.06
CA TRP A 194 23.31 0.29 -12.56
C TRP A 194 24.35 0.08 -13.67
N ALA A 195 24.21 -0.99 -14.46
CA ALA A 195 25.11 -1.29 -15.56
C ALA A 195 25.07 -0.22 -16.67
N LYS A 196 23.89 0.33 -16.97
CA LYS A 196 23.73 1.41 -17.96
C LYS A 196 24.18 2.79 -17.45
N ALA A 197 23.95 3.09 -16.18
CA ALA A 197 24.32 4.36 -15.56
C ALA A 197 25.81 4.45 -15.20
N GLY A 198 26.50 3.30 -15.08
CA GLY A 198 27.89 3.23 -14.67
C GLY A 198 28.10 3.47 -13.17
N GLY A 199 29.35 3.70 -12.75
CA GLY A 199 29.72 3.89 -11.35
C GLY A 199 29.21 5.19 -10.69
N GLY A 200 28.55 6.07 -11.45
CA GLY A 200 28.06 7.37 -10.97
C GLY A 200 26.68 7.34 -10.29
N LEU A 201 26.01 6.18 -10.22
CA LEU A 201 24.61 6.13 -9.75
C LEU A 201 24.41 6.80 -8.37
N LEU A 202 25.31 6.57 -7.41
CA LEU A 202 25.20 7.12 -6.06
C LEU A 202 25.41 8.64 -6.00
N SER A 203 26.31 9.19 -6.82
CA SER A 203 26.46 10.66 -6.93
C SER A 203 25.26 11.28 -7.62
N GLU A 204 24.75 10.60 -8.65
CA GLU A 204 23.60 11.06 -9.43
C GLU A 204 22.28 11.03 -8.65
N VAL A 205 22.11 10.14 -7.67
CA VAL A 205 20.97 10.19 -6.74
C VAL A 205 20.89 11.55 -6.05
N GLY A 206 22.03 12.18 -5.74
CA GLY A 206 22.06 13.52 -5.19
C GLY A 206 21.75 14.60 -6.22
N ASN A 207 22.33 14.47 -7.42
CA ASN A 207 22.37 15.54 -8.40
C ASN A 207 21.14 15.59 -9.33
N ILE A 208 20.65 14.44 -9.81
CA ILE A 208 19.57 14.35 -10.81
C ILE A 208 18.28 15.02 -10.33
N PHE A 209 18.00 14.94 -9.03
CA PHE A 209 16.80 15.52 -8.42
C PHE A 209 17.05 16.91 -7.81
N SER A 210 18.30 17.35 -7.74
CA SER A 210 18.65 18.64 -7.15
C SER A 210 18.33 19.81 -8.08
N GLY A 211 17.82 20.90 -7.51
CA GLY A 211 17.67 22.17 -8.25
C GLY A 211 16.54 22.21 -9.28
N GLY A 212 15.72 21.15 -9.40
CA GLY A 212 14.51 21.16 -10.21
C GLY A 212 13.51 22.20 -9.70
N ALA A 213 12.75 22.81 -10.62
CA ALA A 213 11.63 23.67 -10.27
C ALA A 213 10.62 22.86 -9.45
N ARG A 214 10.29 23.34 -8.24
CA ARG A 214 9.23 22.73 -7.44
C ARG A 214 7.92 22.88 -8.18
N SER A 215 7.12 21.82 -8.19
CA SER A 215 5.87 21.78 -8.94
C SER A 215 4.72 21.24 -8.10
N GLY A 216 3.50 21.65 -8.43
CA GLY A 216 2.28 21.22 -7.74
C GLY A 216 2.28 21.67 -6.27
N GLY A 217 1.99 20.73 -5.35
CA GLY A 217 1.91 21.02 -3.91
C GLY A 217 3.21 21.47 -3.24
N PHE A 218 4.32 21.52 -3.98
CA PHE A 218 5.63 21.98 -3.50
C PHE A 218 5.97 23.41 -3.92
N GLU A 219 5.16 24.04 -4.76
CA GLU A 219 5.38 25.42 -5.23
C GLU A 219 5.38 26.41 -4.05
N GLY A 220 6.34 27.34 -4.07
CA GLY A 220 6.50 28.34 -3.01
C GLY A 220 7.07 27.80 -1.68
N LEU A 221 7.26 26.49 -1.52
CA LEU A 221 7.90 25.93 -0.33
C LEU A 221 9.42 26.13 -0.37
N GLY A 222 10.00 26.53 0.77
CA GLY A 222 11.44 26.41 1.00
C GLY A 222 11.87 24.95 1.18
N SER A 223 13.18 24.67 1.17
CA SER A 223 13.69 23.29 1.25
C SER A 223 13.22 22.53 2.49
N PHE A 224 13.16 23.19 3.66
CA PHE A 224 12.61 22.57 4.87
C PHE A 224 11.10 22.27 4.75
N GLY A 225 10.32 23.20 4.19
CA GLY A 225 8.89 23.00 3.94
C GLY A 225 8.62 21.85 2.98
N ALA A 226 9.40 21.75 1.89
CA ALA A 226 9.34 20.64 0.95
C ALA A 226 9.69 19.30 1.63
N PHE A 227 10.70 19.28 2.51
CA PHE A 227 11.08 18.07 3.25
C PHE A 227 9.96 17.59 4.16
N VAL A 228 9.36 18.51 4.94
CA VAL A 228 8.22 18.21 5.81
C VAL A 228 7.01 17.77 4.99
N ALA A 229 6.77 18.36 3.82
CA ALA A 229 5.71 17.95 2.91
C ALA A 229 5.92 16.52 2.40
N VAL A 230 7.13 16.16 1.94
CA VAL A 230 7.46 14.77 1.53
C VAL A 230 7.18 13.80 2.67
N PHE A 231 7.70 14.08 3.87
CA PHE A 231 7.46 13.28 5.06
C PHE A 231 5.95 13.13 5.35
N SER A 232 5.20 14.24 5.33
CA SER A 232 3.78 14.25 5.67
C SER A 232 2.92 13.51 4.64
N ILE A 233 3.24 13.63 3.35
CA ILE A 233 2.57 12.89 2.28
C ILE A 233 2.78 11.39 2.46
N MET A 234 4.02 10.97 2.79
CA MET A 234 4.33 9.55 3.01
C MET A 234 3.61 9.00 4.25
N VAL A 235 3.56 9.76 5.35
CA VAL A 235 2.77 9.40 6.54
C VAL A 235 1.28 9.31 6.21
N GLY A 236 0.77 10.28 5.45
CA GLY A 236 -0.63 10.31 5.01
C GLY A 236 -1.01 9.11 4.15
N TYR A 237 -0.11 8.67 3.26
CA TYR A 237 -0.31 7.48 2.42
C TYR A 237 -0.53 6.22 3.26
N PHE A 238 0.21 6.04 4.36
CA PHE A 238 0.06 4.89 5.26
C PHE A 238 -0.93 5.09 6.42
N ALA A 239 -1.55 6.27 6.55
CA ALA A 239 -2.43 6.58 7.69
C ALA A 239 -3.62 5.61 7.81
N ALA A 240 -4.19 5.18 6.68
CA ALA A 240 -5.27 4.20 6.67
C ALA A 240 -4.83 2.85 7.26
N VAL A 241 -3.60 2.41 6.96
CA VAL A 241 -3.03 1.17 7.51
C VAL A 241 -2.76 1.32 9.00
N VAL A 242 -2.22 2.46 9.43
CA VAL A 242 -1.92 2.76 10.85
C VAL A 242 -3.14 2.58 11.74
N ILE A 243 -4.28 3.13 11.32
CA ILE A 243 -5.52 3.06 12.09
C ILE A 243 -6.05 1.62 12.15
N ASN A 244 -5.85 0.86 11.07
CA ASN A 244 -6.42 -0.48 10.90
C ASN A 244 -5.50 -1.61 11.36
N PHE A 245 -4.28 -1.28 11.80
CA PHE A 245 -3.23 -2.25 12.10
C PHE A 245 -3.65 -3.28 13.17
N GLY A 246 -4.61 -2.93 14.03
CA GLY A 246 -5.18 -3.83 15.02
C GLY A 246 -5.72 -5.15 14.45
N ASP A 247 -6.19 -5.17 13.20
CA ASP A 247 -6.72 -6.39 12.57
C ASP A 247 -5.64 -7.43 12.27
N PHE A 248 -4.40 -6.98 12.05
CA PHE A 248 -3.23 -7.83 11.89
C PHE A 248 -2.59 -8.12 13.25
N ALA A 249 -2.43 -7.07 14.07
CA ALA A 249 -1.76 -7.15 15.37
C ALA A 249 -2.42 -8.15 16.33
N ARG A 250 -3.73 -8.40 16.22
CA ARG A 250 -4.44 -9.40 17.05
C ARG A 250 -3.91 -10.84 16.94
N PHE A 251 -3.21 -11.18 15.86
CA PHE A 251 -2.64 -12.50 15.61
C PHE A 251 -1.20 -12.66 16.11
N VAL A 252 -0.58 -11.60 16.61
CA VAL A 252 0.82 -11.58 17.05
C VAL A 252 0.96 -12.25 18.43
N LYS A 253 2.02 -13.06 18.60
CA LYS A 253 2.32 -13.77 19.85
C LYS A 253 2.63 -12.84 21.01
N ASN A 254 3.53 -11.88 20.79
CA ASN A 254 4.13 -11.02 21.82
C ASN A 254 4.14 -9.56 21.35
N GLU A 255 4.24 -8.62 22.29
CA GLU A 255 4.47 -7.19 21.98
C GLU A 255 5.85 -6.95 21.36
#